data_AF-A0A0M4H8H4-F1
#
_entry.id   AF-A0A0M4H8H4-F1
#
_cell.length_a   1.000
_cell.length_b   1.000
_cell.length_c   1.000
_cell.angle_alpha   90.00
_cell.angle_beta   90.00
_cell.angle_gamma   90.00
#
_symmetry.space_group_name_H-M   'P 1'
#
loop_
_entity.id
_entity.type
_entity.pdbx_description
1 polymer ?
#
loop_
_entity_poly.entity_id
_entity_poly.type
_entity_poly.pdbx_seq_one_letter_code
_entity_poly.pdbx_strand_id
1 'polypeptide(L)'
;MRSAWRWLRVFPIRAWRLLARLWRQEPMRLGVMVLGIAAVASVLALMGTGTAEIRQILSTLALGALVLAVSSDHRTVGAVVIAVLTLSLVGTLAGPRWSPARAPEALVPETADTAIGGAVATAAVGTYEVAVERVSVTQADGEVVPALLRRPVGAGRDTPGVVFLHGAGTQTIEGFAEQASALASAGATTLVPSKPMEDYSLTERDYTAMAADYARSVAYLRALDGVDPGRVGLYAESEGGYPGVILAGTDPDIAFLVLASAPVVALREQAAFAAGSYLRRVGVPDALLTLVARLLGARRLPGGAFAYADFDARPYEERMTAPVLMIYGTGDSSMPLVQGPARIRASLGAGGDDRLTVRYYRGANHGLKLGNSTDGPLAPGVARDLARWVLGLPETAGAAPHVAGATPVQDFWARSPGRARWYASGDLMLTGLVGGPALLAAAGLGWGIGQLPRLRGRRGLHLPDPVGRWSAALGLSVIASWVLYLAYVLMVARLATSYSSNWLISYGGWLAAQLMALVAVVILVKLVGRIWLMRGHHRRGRHEGGRWLTAPSALVLLCVLAGAGVLLVALAYWGLFPMLL
;
A
#
# COMPACT_ATOMS: atom_id res chain seq x y z
N MET A 1 -22.77 -19.31 25.73
CA MET A 1 -21.94 -18.70 26.79
C MET A 1 -21.61 -19.67 27.94
N ARG A 2 -22.58 -20.21 28.70
CA ARG A 2 -22.29 -21.14 29.83
C ARG A 2 -21.44 -22.37 29.47
N SER A 3 -21.70 -23.00 28.32
CA SER A 3 -20.89 -24.12 27.81
C SER A 3 -19.46 -23.71 27.41
N ALA A 4 -19.27 -22.51 26.86
CA ALA A 4 -17.95 -21.99 26.52
C ALA A 4 -17.12 -21.68 27.77
N TRP A 5 -17.72 -21.08 28.79
CA TRP A 5 -17.08 -20.82 30.09
C TRP A 5 -16.65 -22.12 30.79
N ARG A 6 -17.48 -23.16 30.75
CA ARG A 6 -17.11 -24.48 31.29
C ARG A 6 -15.96 -25.09 30.50
N TRP A 7 -15.98 -25.03 29.18
CA TRP A 7 -14.89 -25.51 28.34
C TRP A 7 -13.57 -24.80 28.65
N LEU A 8 -13.56 -23.47 28.74
CA LEU A 8 -12.37 -22.67 29.06
C LEU A 8 -11.73 -23.04 30.39
N ARG A 9 -12.54 -23.30 31.44
CA ARG A 9 -12.01 -23.71 32.75
C ARG A 9 -11.42 -25.11 32.75
N VAL A 10 -11.99 -26.01 31.95
CA VAL A 10 -11.64 -27.44 31.97
C VAL A 10 -10.55 -27.79 30.96
N PHE A 11 -10.41 -26.99 29.90
CA PHE A 11 -9.45 -27.21 28.81
C PHE A 11 -7.98 -27.33 29.29
N PRO A 12 -7.42 -26.42 30.12
CA PRO A 12 -6.01 -26.50 30.53
C PRO A 12 -5.71 -27.79 31.29
N ILE A 13 -6.63 -28.19 32.19
CA ILE A 13 -6.50 -29.39 33.01
C ILE A 13 -6.53 -30.64 32.13
N ARG A 14 -7.44 -30.70 31.14
CA ARG A 14 -7.55 -31.84 30.23
C ARG A 14 -6.38 -31.91 29.25
N ALA A 15 -5.93 -30.77 28.73
CA ALA A 15 -4.74 -30.68 27.89
C ALA A 15 -3.51 -31.19 28.63
N TRP A 16 -3.29 -30.74 29.87
CA TRP A 16 -2.21 -31.22 30.72
C TRP A 16 -2.29 -32.72 30.97
N ARG A 17 -3.48 -33.25 31.32
CA ARG A 17 -3.68 -34.70 31.53
C ARG A 17 -3.46 -35.52 30.26
N LEU A 18 -3.76 -34.98 29.07
CA LEU A 18 -3.50 -35.65 27.81
C LEU A 18 -2.00 -35.70 27.52
N LEU A 19 -1.31 -34.56 27.62
CA LEU A 19 0.13 -34.45 27.40
C LEU A 19 0.91 -35.31 28.40
N ALA A 20 0.55 -35.26 29.69
CA ALA A 20 1.19 -36.06 30.73
C ALA A 20 0.95 -37.57 30.56
N ARG A 21 -0.16 -37.99 29.95
CA ARG A 21 -0.43 -39.40 29.62
C ARG A 21 0.39 -39.84 28.40
N LEU A 22 0.38 -39.06 27.32
CA LEU A 22 1.20 -39.34 26.14
C LEU A 22 2.68 -39.47 26.51
N TRP A 23 3.19 -38.55 27.35
CA TRP A 23 4.57 -38.58 27.82
C TRP A 23 4.92 -39.83 28.63
N ARG A 24 4.02 -40.29 29.50
CA ARG A 24 4.29 -41.43 30.39
C ARG A 24 4.01 -42.80 29.78
N GLN A 25 3.04 -42.88 28.88
CA GLN A 25 2.47 -44.15 28.43
C GLN A 25 2.77 -44.45 26.95
N GLU A 26 3.09 -43.43 26.13
CA GLU A 26 3.28 -43.61 24.69
C GLU A 26 4.52 -42.85 24.14
N PRO A 27 5.73 -43.03 24.73
CA PRO A 27 6.93 -42.29 24.32
C PRO A 27 7.30 -42.51 22.84
N MET A 28 7.05 -43.71 22.31
CA MET A 28 7.28 -44.03 20.90
C MET A 28 6.38 -43.23 19.95
N ARG A 29 5.09 -43.06 20.29
CA ARG A 29 4.19 -42.22 19.47
C ARG A 29 4.58 -40.75 19.55
N LEU A 30 5.06 -40.30 20.71
CA LEU A 30 5.59 -38.96 20.90
C LEU A 30 6.83 -38.73 20.02
N GLY A 31 7.76 -39.69 19.97
CA GLY A 31 8.91 -39.65 19.07
C GLY A 31 8.54 -39.55 17.60
N VAL A 32 7.58 -40.37 17.14
CA VAL A 32 7.05 -40.31 15.76
C VAL A 32 6.39 -38.97 15.46
N MET A 33 5.64 -38.41 16.42
CA MET A 33 4.97 -37.12 16.24
C MET A 33 5.97 -35.96 16.15
N VAL A 34 7.03 -35.99 16.96
CA VAL A 34 8.13 -35.01 16.90
C VAL A 34 8.89 -35.13 15.57
N LEU A 35 9.18 -36.34 15.11
CA LEU A 35 9.79 -36.58 13.79
C LEU A 35 8.91 -36.05 12.65
N GLY A 36 7.60 -36.27 12.71
CA GLY A 36 6.65 -35.72 11.74
C GLY A 36 6.63 -34.19 11.72
N ILE A 37 6.65 -33.55 12.90
CA ILE A 37 6.73 -32.08 13.02
C ILE A 37 8.06 -31.57 12.43
N ALA A 38 9.18 -32.23 12.74
CA ALA A 38 10.50 -31.87 12.20
C ALA A 38 10.56 -32.03 10.68
N ALA A 39 9.94 -33.08 10.13
CA ALA A 39 9.83 -33.29 8.69
C ALA A 39 9.02 -32.18 8.01
N VAL A 40 7.86 -31.82 8.57
CA VAL A 40 7.04 -30.70 8.05
C VAL A 40 7.80 -29.37 8.14
N ALA A 41 8.48 -29.11 9.26
CA ALA A 41 9.33 -27.92 9.42
C ALA A 41 10.43 -27.85 8.35
N SER A 42 11.08 -28.99 8.09
CA SER A 42 12.16 -29.10 7.10
C SER A 42 11.64 -28.86 5.67
N VAL A 43 10.49 -29.44 5.32
CA VAL A 43 9.84 -29.19 4.02
C VAL A 43 9.47 -27.71 3.88
N LEU A 44 8.90 -27.09 4.92
CA LEU A 44 8.56 -25.66 4.89
C LEU A 44 9.81 -24.79 4.74
N ALA A 45 10.90 -25.12 5.44
CA ALA A 45 12.18 -24.40 5.32
C ALA A 45 12.77 -24.55 3.91
N LEU A 46 12.75 -25.75 3.33
CA LEU A 46 13.17 -26.01 1.95
C LEU A 46 12.33 -25.25 0.92
N MET A 47 11.05 -25.00 1.22
CA MET A 47 10.17 -24.13 0.43
C MET A 47 10.41 -22.63 0.66
N GLY A 48 11.44 -22.25 1.43
CA GLY A 48 11.80 -20.86 1.71
C GLY A 48 10.97 -20.19 2.80
N THR A 49 10.30 -20.97 3.66
CA THR A 49 9.52 -20.43 4.80
C THR A 49 10.46 -20.04 5.94
N GLY A 50 10.30 -18.84 6.50
CA GLY A 50 11.13 -18.33 7.60
C GLY A 50 10.86 -19.05 8.92
N THR A 51 11.84 -19.01 9.83
CA THR A 51 11.81 -19.76 11.10
C THR A 51 10.69 -19.32 12.04
N ALA A 52 10.38 -18.02 12.12
CA ALA A 52 9.25 -17.50 12.91
C ALA A 52 7.89 -18.02 12.38
N GLU A 53 7.76 -18.16 11.07
CA GLU A 53 6.53 -18.58 10.41
C GLU A 53 6.31 -20.09 10.53
N ILE A 54 7.38 -20.87 10.39
CA ILE A 54 7.35 -22.31 10.67
C ILE A 54 6.86 -22.52 12.10
N ARG A 55 7.38 -21.74 13.07
CA ARG A 55 6.92 -21.80 14.46
C ARG A 55 5.43 -21.50 14.57
N GLN A 56 4.92 -20.47 13.91
CA GLN A 56 3.50 -20.09 13.95
C GLN A 56 2.59 -21.15 13.31
N ILE A 57 2.96 -21.69 12.14
CA ILE A 57 2.21 -22.76 11.46
C ILE A 57 2.13 -23.99 12.37
N LEU A 58 3.27 -24.42 12.92
CA LEU A 58 3.35 -25.58 13.79
C LEU A 58 2.57 -25.38 15.09
N SER A 59 2.66 -24.21 15.72
CA SER A 59 1.87 -23.87 16.92
C SER A 59 0.36 -23.90 16.63
N THR A 60 -0.07 -23.38 15.48
CA THR A 60 -1.48 -23.38 15.06
C THR A 60 -1.99 -24.80 14.83
N LEU A 61 -1.22 -25.64 14.14
CA LEU A 61 -1.55 -27.05 13.91
C LEU A 61 -1.58 -27.86 15.21
N ALA A 62 -0.58 -27.68 16.07
CA ALA A 62 -0.49 -28.34 17.37
C ALA A 62 -1.68 -27.99 18.26
N LEU A 63 -2.06 -26.70 18.31
CA LEU A 63 -3.24 -26.28 19.05
C LEU A 63 -4.53 -26.84 18.45
N GLY A 64 -4.67 -26.85 17.13
CA GLY A 64 -5.83 -27.45 16.45
C GLY A 64 -6.00 -28.92 16.81
N ALA A 65 -4.91 -29.69 16.79
CA ALA A 65 -4.88 -31.10 17.20
C ALA A 65 -5.23 -31.27 18.69
N LEU A 66 -4.68 -30.42 19.56
CA LEU A 66 -4.98 -30.44 20.99
C LEU A 66 -6.46 -30.14 21.27
N VAL A 67 -7.03 -29.15 20.60
CA VAL A 67 -8.45 -28.78 20.70
C VAL A 67 -9.34 -29.93 20.24
N LEU A 68 -9.01 -30.57 19.11
CA LEU A 68 -9.71 -31.76 18.62
C LEU A 68 -9.71 -32.89 19.66
N ALA A 69 -8.56 -33.18 20.24
CA ALA A 69 -8.40 -34.28 21.20
C ALA A 69 -9.14 -34.03 22.53
N VAL A 70 -9.24 -32.78 22.97
CA VAL A 70 -9.76 -32.42 24.31
C VAL A 70 -11.25 -32.02 24.31
N SER A 71 -11.81 -31.72 23.13
CA SER A 71 -13.16 -31.14 23.01
C SER A 71 -14.28 -32.14 22.68
N SER A 72 -14.09 -33.43 22.97
CA SER A 72 -15.09 -34.50 22.73
C SER A 72 -16.49 -34.17 23.27
N ASP A 73 -16.55 -33.52 24.44
CA ASP A 73 -17.79 -33.21 25.17
C ASP A 73 -18.33 -31.81 24.83
N HIS A 74 -17.56 -31.01 24.10
CA HIS A 74 -17.85 -29.61 23.75
C HIS A 74 -17.65 -29.39 22.25
N ARG A 75 -18.23 -30.29 21.44
CA ARG A 75 -18.00 -30.39 19.99
C ARG A 75 -18.20 -29.06 19.25
N THR A 76 -19.20 -28.27 19.63
CA THR A 76 -19.46 -26.96 18.98
C THR A 76 -18.36 -25.94 19.28
N VAL A 77 -17.89 -25.85 20.54
CA VAL A 77 -16.83 -24.90 20.92
C VAL A 77 -15.52 -25.30 20.26
N GLY A 78 -15.17 -26.60 20.32
CA GLY A 78 -14.00 -27.13 19.63
C GLY A 78 -14.05 -26.87 18.12
N ALA A 79 -15.19 -27.12 17.47
CA ALA A 79 -15.37 -26.89 16.03
C ALA A 79 -15.25 -25.40 15.64
N VAL A 80 -15.73 -24.47 16.48
CA VAL A 80 -15.52 -23.03 16.25
C VAL A 80 -14.04 -22.68 16.33
N VAL A 81 -13.34 -23.15 17.36
CA VAL A 81 -11.90 -22.90 17.50
C VAL A 81 -11.13 -23.47 16.30
N ILE A 82 -11.42 -24.70 15.89
CA ILE A 82 -10.80 -25.31 14.71
C ILE A 82 -11.11 -24.50 13.44
N ALA A 83 -12.35 -24.09 13.23
CA ALA A 83 -12.71 -23.29 12.06
C ALA A 83 -11.95 -21.96 12.01
N VAL A 84 -11.80 -21.26 13.15
CA VAL A 84 -11.01 -20.03 13.26
C VAL A 84 -9.52 -20.30 13.01
N LEU A 85 -8.95 -21.37 13.57
CA LEU A 85 -7.55 -21.74 13.35
C LEU A 85 -7.28 -22.11 11.89
N THR A 86 -8.19 -22.83 11.24
CA THR A 86 -8.09 -23.16 9.81
C THR A 86 -8.15 -21.90 8.97
N LEU A 87 -9.09 -20.99 9.23
CA LEU A 87 -9.19 -19.71 8.53
C LEU A 87 -7.93 -18.86 8.73
N SER A 88 -7.41 -18.79 9.96
CA SER A 88 -6.16 -18.10 10.30
C SER A 88 -4.95 -18.68 9.54
N LEU A 89 -4.84 -20.01 9.47
CA LEU A 89 -3.79 -20.70 8.71
C LEU A 89 -3.91 -20.43 7.20
N VAL A 90 -5.13 -20.49 6.64
CA VAL A 90 -5.38 -20.18 5.23
C VAL A 90 -4.96 -18.75 4.91
N GLY A 91 -5.33 -17.77 5.73
CA GLY A 91 -4.94 -16.37 5.55
C GLY A 91 -3.43 -16.17 5.54
N THR A 92 -2.74 -16.86 6.45
CA THR A 92 -1.28 -16.80 6.61
C THR A 92 -0.53 -17.43 5.45
N LEU A 93 -1.01 -18.58 4.94
CA LEU A 93 -0.38 -19.28 3.82
C LEU A 93 -0.70 -18.65 2.46
N ALA A 94 -1.82 -17.96 2.33
CA ALA A 94 -2.27 -17.38 1.07
C ALA A 94 -1.68 -15.99 0.76
N GLY A 95 -1.36 -15.18 1.78
CA GLY A 95 -0.93 -13.80 1.61
C GLY A 95 0.56 -13.62 1.25
N PRO A 96 0.92 -12.66 0.36
CA PRO A 96 2.28 -12.13 0.32
C PRO A 96 2.63 -11.51 1.66
N ARG A 97 3.91 -11.57 2.01
CA ARG A 97 4.42 -11.08 3.29
C ARG A 97 5.07 -9.70 3.12
N TRP A 98 4.99 -8.93 4.20
CA TRP A 98 5.62 -7.62 4.31
C TRP A 98 6.30 -7.50 5.66
N SER A 99 7.63 -7.64 5.64
CA SER A 99 8.51 -7.40 6.77
C SER A 99 9.71 -6.63 6.22
N PRO A 100 9.56 -5.32 5.98
CA PRO A 100 10.63 -4.55 5.39
C PRO A 100 11.80 -4.50 6.37
N ALA A 101 13.02 -4.66 5.85
CA ALA A 101 14.22 -4.56 6.66
C ALA A 101 14.29 -3.15 7.28
N ARG A 102 14.65 -3.09 8.57
CA ARG A 102 14.91 -1.82 9.24
C ARG A 102 15.99 -1.07 8.47
N ALA A 103 15.81 0.22 8.26
CA ALA A 103 16.88 1.03 7.71
C ALA A 103 18.00 1.14 8.77
N PRO A 104 19.28 1.18 8.37
CA PRO A 104 20.38 1.51 9.27
C PRO A 104 20.21 2.94 9.82
N GLU A 105 21.10 3.34 10.73
CA GLU A 105 21.06 4.67 11.37
C GLU A 105 20.87 5.82 10.38
N ALA A 106 20.21 6.87 10.86
CA ALA A 106 19.89 8.07 10.10
C ALA A 106 21.15 8.67 9.47
N LEU A 107 21.03 9.14 8.22
CA LEU A 107 22.06 9.97 7.62
C LEU A 107 22.18 11.25 8.45
N VAL A 108 23.35 11.52 9.04
CA VAL A 108 23.58 12.71 9.85
C VAL A 108 24.05 13.84 8.92
N PRO A 109 23.29 14.95 8.79
CA PRO A 109 23.74 16.10 8.01
C PRO A 109 25.00 16.73 8.62
N GLU A 110 25.87 17.31 7.77
CA GLU A 110 27.11 17.97 8.19
C GLU A 110 26.85 19.19 9.08
N THR A 111 25.73 19.86 8.86
CA THR A 111 25.26 21.00 9.64
C THR A 111 23.73 21.06 9.64
N ALA A 112 23.17 21.70 10.68
CA ALA A 112 21.73 21.93 10.78
C ALA A 112 21.24 23.12 9.93
N ASP A 113 22.14 23.98 9.45
CA ASP A 113 21.81 25.09 8.56
C ASP A 113 21.70 24.62 7.12
N THR A 114 20.56 24.85 6.47
CA THR A 114 20.31 24.42 5.10
C THR A 114 21.00 25.31 4.04
N ALA A 115 21.70 26.37 4.44
CA ALA A 115 22.34 27.29 3.50
C ALA A 115 23.21 26.57 2.44
N ILE A 116 23.14 27.07 1.21
CA ILE A 116 23.99 26.63 0.10
C ILE A 116 25.29 27.44 0.13
N GLY A 117 26.42 26.74 0.13
CA GLY A 117 27.75 27.36 0.15
C GLY A 117 28.20 27.91 -1.22
N GLY A 118 29.50 28.18 -1.33
CA GLY A 118 30.12 28.80 -2.51
C GLY A 118 30.30 30.31 -2.35
N ALA A 119 31.35 30.85 -2.97
CA ALA A 119 31.73 32.25 -2.98
C ALA A 119 31.01 33.09 -4.06
N VAL A 120 30.45 32.45 -5.10
CA VAL A 120 29.70 33.15 -6.15
C VAL A 120 28.55 33.97 -5.56
N ALA A 121 28.49 35.25 -5.93
CA ALA A 121 27.40 36.13 -5.54
C ALA A 121 26.15 35.84 -6.39
N THR A 122 25.00 35.69 -5.74
CA THR A 122 23.70 35.54 -6.40
C THR A 122 22.73 36.58 -5.85
N ALA A 123 21.84 37.10 -6.69
CA ALA A 123 20.77 37.95 -6.21
C ALA A 123 19.86 37.19 -5.22
N ALA A 124 19.35 37.90 -4.22
CA ALA A 124 18.42 37.32 -3.25
C ALA A 124 17.02 37.16 -3.87
N VAL A 125 16.22 36.25 -3.32
CA VAL A 125 14.80 36.14 -3.65
C VAL A 125 14.11 37.50 -3.40
N GLY A 126 13.33 37.98 -4.36
CA GLY A 126 12.68 39.29 -4.31
C GLY A 126 13.50 40.47 -4.86
N THR A 127 14.69 40.24 -5.45
CA THR A 127 15.52 41.32 -6.01
C THR A 127 14.91 41.93 -7.27
N TYR A 128 14.37 41.10 -8.16
CA TYR A 128 13.79 41.51 -9.44
C TYR A 128 12.27 41.45 -9.41
N GLU A 129 11.62 42.41 -10.06
CA GLU A 129 10.21 42.26 -10.44
C GLU A 129 10.05 41.11 -11.43
N VAL A 130 8.88 40.47 -11.42
CA VAL A 130 8.61 39.28 -12.24
C VAL A 130 7.50 39.57 -13.25
N ALA A 131 7.84 39.55 -14.54
CA ALA A 131 6.87 39.53 -15.61
C ALA A 131 6.30 38.11 -15.76
N VAL A 132 4.98 37.98 -15.82
CA VAL A 132 4.28 36.70 -15.93
C VAL A 132 3.45 36.68 -17.21
N GLU A 133 3.64 35.64 -18.02
CA GLU A 133 2.97 35.47 -19.30
C GLU A 133 2.45 34.04 -19.47
N ARG A 134 1.23 33.90 -20.00
CA ARG A 134 0.72 32.60 -20.44
C ARG A 134 1.15 32.37 -21.88
N VAL A 135 1.87 31.27 -22.09
CA VAL A 135 2.38 30.85 -23.40
C VAL A 135 1.84 29.45 -23.74
N SER A 136 2.08 29.00 -24.97
CA SER A 136 1.69 27.66 -25.41
C SER A 136 2.92 26.86 -25.83
N VAL A 137 2.93 25.57 -25.48
CA VAL A 137 3.98 24.62 -25.84
C VAL A 137 3.36 23.46 -26.61
N THR A 138 3.91 23.14 -27.77
CA THR A 138 3.54 21.95 -28.54
C THR A 138 4.31 20.73 -28.00
N GLN A 139 3.57 19.77 -27.45
CA GLN A 139 4.06 18.49 -26.93
C GLN A 139 4.53 17.56 -28.05
N ALA A 140 5.12 16.42 -27.70
CA ALA A 140 5.79 15.54 -28.67
C ALA A 140 4.77 14.82 -29.58
N ASP A 141 3.58 14.57 -29.06
CA ASP A 141 2.41 14.05 -29.78
C ASP A 141 1.70 15.09 -30.67
N GLY A 142 2.07 16.37 -30.56
CA GLY A 142 1.46 17.48 -31.29
C GLY A 142 0.36 18.22 -30.53
N GLU A 143 -0.03 17.79 -29.32
CA GLU A 143 -0.96 18.53 -28.47
C GLU A 143 -0.35 19.90 -28.09
N VAL A 144 -1.18 20.95 -28.08
CA VAL A 144 -0.76 22.29 -27.66
C VAL A 144 -1.29 22.55 -26.26
N VAL A 145 -0.39 22.60 -25.28
CA VAL A 145 -0.74 22.83 -23.88
C VAL A 145 -0.32 24.22 -23.43
N PRO A 146 -1.06 24.86 -22.50
CA PRO A 146 -0.63 26.11 -21.92
C PRO A 146 0.57 25.90 -20.98
N ALA A 147 1.37 26.95 -20.83
CA ALA A 147 2.44 27.05 -19.85
C ALA A 147 2.47 28.47 -19.27
N LEU A 148 2.95 28.59 -18.03
CA LEU A 148 3.15 29.88 -17.37
C LEU A 148 4.63 30.23 -17.33
N LEU A 149 5.01 31.22 -18.12
CA LEU A 149 6.35 31.77 -18.23
C LEU A 149 6.50 32.91 -17.21
N ARG A 150 7.59 32.89 -16.44
CA ARG A 150 7.97 33.98 -15.54
C ARG A 150 9.38 34.45 -15.87
N ARG A 151 9.55 35.76 -16.00
CA ARG A 151 10.82 36.39 -16.37
C ARG A 151 11.22 37.46 -15.38
N PRO A 152 12.49 37.50 -14.95
CA PRO A 152 13.00 38.61 -14.14
C PRO A 152 13.11 39.86 -15.01
N VAL A 153 12.54 40.97 -14.55
CA VAL A 153 12.67 42.27 -15.19
C VAL A 153 13.99 42.90 -14.76
N GLY A 154 14.86 43.21 -15.74
CA GLY A 154 16.11 43.93 -15.48
C GLY A 154 17.30 43.09 -14.99
N ALA A 155 17.19 41.75 -14.96
CA ALA A 155 18.30 40.86 -14.59
C ALA A 155 19.40 40.69 -15.66
N GLY A 156 19.25 41.33 -16.82
CA GLY A 156 20.17 41.21 -17.95
C GLY A 156 19.68 40.22 -19.01
N ARG A 157 20.53 39.96 -20.00
CA ARG A 157 20.35 38.88 -20.99
C ARG A 157 20.98 37.59 -20.43
N ASP A 158 20.64 36.44 -21.01
CA ASP A 158 21.25 35.13 -20.70
C ASP A 158 20.97 34.60 -19.28
N THR A 159 19.71 34.75 -18.84
CA THR A 159 19.25 34.19 -17.56
C THR A 159 19.23 32.65 -17.58
N PRO A 160 19.50 31.96 -16.46
CA PRO A 160 19.30 30.52 -16.38
C PRO A 160 17.82 30.18 -16.50
N GLY A 161 17.53 29.04 -17.13
CA GLY A 161 16.16 28.55 -17.37
C GLY A 161 15.77 27.39 -16.45
N VAL A 162 14.54 27.36 -15.97
CA VAL A 162 14.01 26.24 -15.15
C VAL A 162 12.66 25.77 -15.66
N VAL A 163 12.57 24.51 -16.10
CA VAL A 163 11.30 23.85 -16.42
C VAL A 163 10.80 23.09 -15.20
N PHE A 164 9.54 23.29 -14.83
CA PHE A 164 8.90 22.61 -13.71
C PHE A 164 8.11 21.38 -14.16
N LEU A 165 8.35 20.24 -13.51
CA LEU A 165 7.72 18.95 -13.79
C LEU A 165 6.79 18.58 -12.63
N HIS A 166 5.51 18.39 -12.95
CA HIS A 166 4.46 18.14 -11.97
C HIS A 166 4.52 16.73 -11.38
N GLY A 167 4.20 16.62 -10.09
CA GLY A 167 3.93 15.36 -9.41
C GLY A 167 2.66 14.67 -9.90
N ALA A 168 2.16 13.71 -9.11
CA ALA A 168 0.99 12.92 -9.47
C ALA A 168 -0.31 13.74 -9.46
N GLY A 169 -1.19 13.46 -10.43
CA GLY A 169 -2.50 14.09 -10.56
C GLY A 169 -2.59 15.06 -11.75
N THR A 170 -3.70 15.77 -11.87
CA THR A 170 -4.02 16.67 -13.00
C THR A 170 -3.68 18.12 -12.65
N GLN A 171 -2.38 18.42 -12.55
CA GLN A 171 -1.91 19.76 -12.18
C GLN A 171 -1.90 20.71 -13.40
N THR A 172 -2.15 21.99 -13.14
CA THR A 172 -2.20 23.05 -14.15
C THR A 172 -0.98 23.97 -14.04
N ILE A 173 -0.87 24.91 -14.99
CA ILE A 173 0.17 25.95 -15.06
C ILE A 173 0.33 26.81 -13.81
N GLU A 174 -0.66 26.80 -12.91
CA GLU A 174 -0.64 27.58 -11.65
C GLU A 174 0.07 26.85 -10.51
N GLY A 175 0.48 25.59 -10.73
CA GLY A 175 1.34 24.88 -9.80
C GLY A 175 2.69 25.59 -9.60
N PHE A 176 3.37 25.26 -8.51
CA PHE A 176 4.70 25.78 -8.17
C PHE A 176 4.81 27.32 -8.08
N ALA A 177 3.70 28.03 -7.88
CA ALA A 177 3.68 29.49 -7.90
C ALA A 177 4.76 30.11 -6.99
N GLU A 178 4.99 29.55 -5.80
CA GLU A 178 5.99 30.04 -4.86
C GLU A 178 7.43 29.73 -5.30
N GLN A 179 7.72 28.48 -5.67
CA GLN A 179 9.06 28.07 -6.10
C GLN A 179 9.48 28.78 -7.40
N ALA A 180 8.57 28.84 -8.38
CA ALA A 180 8.80 29.49 -9.66
C ALA A 180 8.96 31.01 -9.50
N SER A 181 8.14 31.65 -8.66
CA SER A 181 8.28 33.09 -8.40
C SER A 181 9.52 33.42 -7.55
N ALA A 182 9.93 32.53 -6.65
CA ALA A 182 11.18 32.71 -5.89
C ALA A 182 12.40 32.67 -6.80
N LEU A 183 12.47 31.69 -7.70
CA LEU A 183 13.54 31.60 -8.71
C LEU A 183 13.50 32.79 -9.69
N ALA A 184 12.30 33.16 -10.15
CA ALA A 184 12.13 34.29 -11.06
C ALA A 184 12.56 35.61 -10.44
N SER A 185 12.11 35.92 -9.23
CA SER A 185 12.49 37.15 -8.52
C SER A 185 13.96 37.18 -8.09
N ALA A 186 14.68 36.06 -8.16
CA ALA A 186 16.12 35.99 -7.93
C ALA A 186 16.94 36.04 -9.23
N GLY A 187 16.31 36.02 -10.42
CA GLY A 187 17.00 36.21 -11.71
C GLY A 187 16.98 35.02 -12.68
N ALA A 188 16.18 33.97 -12.43
CA ALA A 188 16.02 32.85 -13.37
C ALA A 188 14.74 32.98 -14.23
N THR A 189 14.76 32.56 -15.49
CA THR A 189 13.53 32.41 -16.27
C THR A 189 12.89 31.06 -15.96
N THR A 190 11.61 31.04 -15.58
CA THR A 190 10.92 29.77 -15.22
C THR A 190 9.73 29.49 -16.11
N LEU A 191 9.52 28.22 -16.46
CA LEU A 191 8.38 27.72 -17.22
C LEU A 191 7.65 26.63 -16.45
N VAL A 192 6.35 26.82 -16.20
CA VAL A 192 5.46 25.81 -15.63
C VAL A 192 4.44 25.38 -16.69
N PRO A 193 4.70 24.32 -17.48
CA PRO A 193 3.74 23.77 -18.42
C PRO A 193 2.64 22.97 -17.72
N SER A 194 1.45 22.88 -18.31
CA SER A 194 0.47 21.88 -17.88
C SER A 194 1.08 20.48 -17.91
N LYS A 195 0.67 19.62 -16.97
CA LYS A 195 1.14 18.23 -16.96
C LYS A 195 0.67 17.50 -18.23
N PRO A 196 1.54 16.74 -18.92
CA PRO A 196 1.11 15.83 -19.98
C PRO A 196 0.15 14.76 -19.44
N MET A 197 -0.95 14.50 -20.15
CA MET A 197 -2.06 13.66 -19.67
C MET A 197 -2.48 12.53 -20.60
N GLU A 198 -2.02 12.48 -21.86
CA GLU A 198 -2.48 11.52 -22.87
C GLU A 198 -2.29 10.06 -22.40
N ASP A 199 -1.05 9.69 -22.05
CA ASP A 199 -0.72 8.37 -21.51
C ASP A 199 -0.72 8.35 -19.97
N TYR A 200 -1.64 9.08 -19.34
CA TYR A 200 -1.72 9.20 -17.89
C TYR A 200 -3.12 8.94 -17.33
N SER A 201 -3.27 7.79 -16.67
CA SER A 201 -4.49 7.40 -15.98
C SER A 201 -4.20 6.78 -14.61
N LEU A 202 -5.26 6.32 -13.94
CA LEU A 202 -5.12 5.55 -12.69
C LEU A 202 -4.36 4.24 -12.92
N THR A 203 -4.58 3.58 -14.06
CA THR A 203 -4.11 2.22 -14.35
C THR A 203 -2.92 2.16 -15.30
N GLU A 204 -2.63 3.24 -16.01
CA GLU A 204 -1.60 3.29 -17.05
C GLU A 204 -0.86 4.62 -16.97
N ARG A 205 0.48 4.56 -17.06
CA ARG A 205 1.36 5.74 -17.10
C ARG A 205 2.57 5.42 -17.95
N ASP A 206 2.90 6.27 -18.91
CA ASP A 206 4.15 6.20 -19.66
C ASP A 206 5.07 7.38 -19.31
N TYR A 207 6.09 7.10 -18.49
CA TYR A 207 7.05 8.11 -18.07
C TYR A 207 8.02 8.51 -19.20
N THR A 208 8.23 7.65 -20.20
CA THR A 208 9.09 7.97 -21.35
C THR A 208 8.40 8.89 -22.34
N ALA A 209 7.12 8.66 -22.63
CA ALA A 209 6.29 9.58 -23.41
C ALA A 209 6.18 10.94 -22.71
N MET A 210 5.86 10.93 -21.41
CA MET A 210 5.80 12.16 -20.59
C MET A 210 7.13 12.93 -20.59
N ALA A 211 8.27 12.24 -20.54
CA ALA A 211 9.58 12.88 -20.65
C ALA A 211 9.77 13.55 -22.02
N ALA A 212 9.33 12.91 -23.12
CA ALA A 212 9.38 13.49 -24.47
C ALA A 212 8.54 14.77 -24.57
N ASP A 213 7.39 14.84 -23.92
CA ASP A 213 6.57 16.06 -23.89
C ASP A 213 7.24 17.19 -23.09
N TYR A 214 7.81 16.88 -21.93
CA TYR A 214 8.58 17.85 -21.17
C TYR A 214 9.84 18.31 -21.91
N ALA A 215 10.45 17.46 -22.76
CA ALA A 215 11.56 17.86 -23.63
C ALA A 215 11.19 19.03 -24.55
N ARG A 216 9.91 19.12 -24.98
CA ARG A 216 9.41 20.25 -25.77
C ARG A 216 9.35 21.55 -24.98
N SER A 217 9.08 21.46 -23.69
CA SER A 217 9.12 22.61 -22.76
C SER A 217 10.56 23.08 -22.52
N VAL A 218 11.52 22.15 -22.43
CA VAL A 218 12.96 22.47 -22.39
C VAL A 218 13.40 23.15 -23.67
N ALA A 219 13.03 22.60 -24.83
CA ALA A 219 13.35 23.17 -26.14
C ALA A 219 12.76 24.59 -26.30
N TYR A 220 11.53 24.81 -25.81
CA TYR A 220 10.91 26.13 -25.77
C TYR A 220 11.76 27.14 -24.98
N LEU A 221 12.18 26.79 -23.75
CA LEU A 221 13.02 27.69 -22.95
C LEU A 221 14.39 27.93 -23.58
N ARG A 222 15.03 26.92 -24.17
CA ARG A 222 16.33 27.08 -24.84
C ARG A 222 16.27 27.99 -26.07
N ALA A 223 15.14 28.03 -26.76
CA ALA A 223 14.92 28.90 -27.93
C ALA A 223 14.48 30.32 -27.57
N LEU A 224 14.24 30.60 -26.29
CA LEU A 224 13.64 31.85 -25.84
C LEU A 224 14.72 32.95 -25.68
N ASP A 225 14.55 34.07 -26.39
CA ASP A 225 15.44 35.22 -26.27
C ASP A 225 15.63 35.64 -24.81
N GLY A 226 16.88 35.84 -24.38
CA GLY A 226 17.25 36.23 -23.01
C GLY A 226 17.35 35.08 -22.00
N VAL A 227 17.23 33.84 -22.45
CA VAL A 227 17.61 32.63 -21.69
C VAL A 227 18.92 32.09 -22.25
N ASP A 228 19.85 31.72 -21.37
CA ASP A 228 21.06 30.99 -21.78
C ASP A 228 20.70 29.51 -22.01
N PRO A 229 20.77 28.98 -23.25
CA PRO A 229 20.40 27.61 -23.54
C PRO A 229 21.28 26.58 -22.83
N GLY A 230 22.54 26.93 -22.50
CA GLY A 230 23.47 26.09 -21.76
C GLY A 230 23.24 26.09 -20.24
N ARG A 231 22.30 26.89 -19.75
CA ARG A 231 21.93 26.99 -18.32
C ARG A 231 20.46 26.68 -18.06
N VAL A 232 19.87 25.82 -18.90
CA VAL A 232 18.49 25.33 -18.72
C VAL A 232 18.52 24.00 -17.96
N GLY A 233 17.80 23.94 -16.85
CA GLY A 233 17.66 22.75 -16.02
C GLY A 233 16.22 22.47 -15.60
N LEU A 234 16.06 21.50 -14.71
CA LEU A 234 14.76 20.93 -14.34
C LEU A 234 14.49 21.08 -12.83
N TYR A 235 13.25 21.40 -12.48
CA TYR A 235 12.70 21.19 -11.13
C TYR A 235 11.61 20.12 -11.20
N ALA A 236 11.83 18.99 -10.55
CA ALA A 236 10.98 17.83 -10.62
C ALA A 236 10.44 17.45 -9.23
N GLU A 237 9.13 17.58 -9.03
CA GLU A 237 8.49 17.30 -7.74
C GLU A 237 7.85 15.91 -7.72
N SER A 238 8.13 15.11 -6.68
CA SER A 238 7.44 13.84 -6.42
C SER A 238 7.50 12.91 -7.65
N GLU A 239 6.36 12.56 -8.24
CA GLU A 239 6.31 11.77 -9.49
C GLU A 239 7.01 12.46 -10.68
N GLY A 240 7.09 13.78 -10.72
CA GLY A 240 7.85 14.50 -11.74
C GLY A 240 9.33 14.09 -11.79
N GLY A 241 9.84 13.48 -10.71
CA GLY A 241 11.18 12.89 -10.67
C GLY A 241 11.43 11.81 -11.73
N TYR A 242 10.41 11.03 -12.14
CA TYR A 242 10.60 9.99 -13.18
C TYR A 242 10.92 10.59 -14.55
N PRO A 243 10.05 11.44 -15.15
CA PRO A 243 10.39 12.10 -16.41
C PRO A 243 11.61 13.04 -16.27
N GLY A 244 11.84 13.64 -15.10
CA GLY A 244 13.01 14.49 -14.86
C GLY A 244 14.34 13.73 -14.93
N VAL A 245 14.41 12.55 -14.31
CA VAL A 245 15.59 11.66 -14.39
C VAL A 245 15.76 11.09 -15.80
N ILE A 246 14.67 10.74 -16.48
CA ILE A 246 14.74 10.30 -17.89
C ILE A 246 15.37 11.39 -18.74
N LEU A 247 14.85 12.62 -18.68
CA LEU A 247 15.37 13.77 -19.41
C LEU A 247 16.85 14.01 -19.12
N ALA A 248 17.23 14.12 -17.85
CA ALA A 248 18.63 14.34 -17.46
C ALA A 248 19.57 13.19 -17.84
N GLY A 249 19.06 11.97 -18.00
CA GLY A 249 19.82 10.79 -18.44
C GLY A 249 19.86 10.59 -19.96
N THR A 250 19.04 11.32 -20.73
CA THR A 250 18.98 11.23 -22.21
C THR A 250 19.43 12.49 -22.93
N ASP A 251 19.35 13.66 -22.28
CA ASP A 251 19.77 14.95 -22.81
C ASP A 251 20.98 15.45 -21.99
N PRO A 252 22.22 15.34 -22.51
CA PRO A 252 23.43 15.74 -21.81
C PRO A 252 23.56 17.26 -21.63
N ASP A 253 22.74 18.06 -22.33
CA ASP A 253 22.75 19.52 -22.25
C ASP A 253 21.83 20.05 -21.13
N ILE A 254 21.18 19.16 -20.35
CA ILE A 254 20.45 19.56 -19.14
C ILE A 254 21.45 20.05 -18.09
N ALA A 255 21.38 21.34 -17.74
CA ALA A 255 22.40 21.99 -16.91
C ALA A 255 22.37 21.56 -15.43
N PHE A 256 21.20 21.13 -14.93
CA PHE A 256 21.00 20.65 -13.57
C PHE A 256 19.64 19.96 -13.39
N LEU A 257 19.50 19.17 -12.33
CA LEU A 257 18.24 18.55 -11.91
C LEU A 257 17.97 18.79 -10.42
N VAL A 258 16.85 19.44 -10.11
CA VAL A 258 16.32 19.53 -8.74
C VAL A 258 15.27 18.45 -8.53
N LEU A 259 15.51 17.53 -7.61
CA LEU A 259 14.58 16.50 -7.16
C LEU A 259 13.93 16.93 -5.83
N ALA A 260 12.70 17.43 -5.92
CA ALA A 260 11.94 17.91 -4.76
C ALA A 260 10.95 16.86 -4.28
N SER A 261 11.11 16.38 -3.04
CA SER A 261 10.27 15.32 -2.47
C SER A 261 10.11 14.12 -3.42
N ALA A 262 11.15 13.81 -4.20
CA ALA A 262 11.12 12.75 -5.21
C ALA A 262 11.39 11.39 -4.54
N PRO A 263 10.68 10.31 -4.94
CA PRO A 263 10.82 9.01 -4.29
C PRO A 263 12.14 8.30 -4.62
N VAL A 264 12.63 8.44 -5.87
CA VAL A 264 13.84 7.76 -6.40
C VAL A 264 13.88 6.25 -6.10
N VAL A 265 12.72 5.61 -6.11
CA VAL A 265 12.51 4.17 -6.04
C VAL A 265 11.35 3.83 -6.98
N ALA A 266 11.03 2.57 -7.25
CA ALA A 266 9.83 2.31 -8.05
C ALA A 266 8.55 2.72 -7.28
N LEU A 267 7.51 3.17 -7.99
CA LEU A 267 6.26 3.66 -7.38
C LEU A 267 5.64 2.63 -6.41
N ARG A 268 5.76 1.34 -6.72
CA ARG A 268 5.28 0.24 -5.86
C ARG A 268 6.05 0.17 -4.54
N GLU A 269 7.35 0.46 -4.56
CA GLU A 269 8.20 0.50 -3.36
C GLU A 269 7.87 1.71 -2.50
N GLN A 270 7.70 2.87 -3.13
CA GLN A 270 7.24 4.10 -2.49
C GLN A 270 5.87 3.90 -1.86
N ALA A 271 4.90 3.35 -2.59
CA ALA A 271 3.55 3.12 -2.09
C ALA A 271 3.55 2.18 -0.87
N ALA A 272 4.35 1.11 -0.91
CA ALA A 272 4.48 0.20 0.21
C ALA A 272 5.16 0.85 1.42
N PHE A 273 6.17 1.69 1.16
CA PHE A 273 6.82 2.50 2.18
C PHE A 273 5.86 3.48 2.83
N ALA A 274 5.21 4.34 2.05
CA ALA A 274 4.29 5.37 2.52
C ALA A 274 3.13 4.75 3.31
N ALA A 275 2.48 3.71 2.78
CA ALA A 275 1.38 3.05 3.47
C ALA A 275 1.84 2.43 4.81
N GLY A 276 3.02 1.81 4.84
CA GLY A 276 3.60 1.29 6.08
C GLY A 276 3.87 2.41 7.10
N SER A 277 4.45 3.52 6.68
CA SER A 277 4.79 4.67 7.53
C SER A 277 3.53 5.32 8.09
N TYR A 278 2.51 5.55 7.27
CA TYR A 278 1.23 6.12 7.71
C TYR A 278 0.51 5.21 8.70
N LEU A 279 0.37 3.92 8.40
CA LEU A 279 -0.33 2.98 9.28
C LEU A 279 0.36 2.84 10.64
N ARG A 280 1.70 2.84 10.68
CA ARG A 280 2.45 2.84 11.95
C ARG A 280 2.23 4.13 12.75
N ARG A 281 2.18 5.30 12.10
CA ARG A 281 1.88 6.58 12.76
C ARG A 281 0.45 6.67 13.30
N VAL A 282 -0.54 6.12 12.57
CA VAL A 282 -1.93 6.01 13.04
C VAL A 282 -2.04 5.09 14.27
N GLY A 283 -1.15 4.10 14.38
CA GLY A 283 -1.15 3.12 15.48
C GLY A 283 -2.18 2.00 15.25
N VAL A 284 -2.11 1.33 14.10
CA VAL A 284 -3.02 0.22 13.74
C VAL A 284 -2.46 -1.15 14.17
N PRO A 285 -3.30 -2.20 14.26
CA PRO A 285 -2.84 -3.58 14.43
C PRO A 285 -1.89 -4.03 13.30
N ASP A 286 -0.82 -4.76 13.63
CA ASP A 286 0.17 -5.24 12.64
C ASP A 286 -0.46 -6.05 11.50
N ALA A 287 -1.59 -6.73 11.75
CA ALA A 287 -2.35 -7.45 10.72
C ALA A 287 -2.82 -6.56 9.56
N LEU A 288 -3.01 -5.25 9.80
CA LEU A 288 -3.29 -4.28 8.73
C LEU A 288 -2.06 -3.94 7.89
N LEU A 289 -0.84 -4.07 8.41
CA LEU A 289 0.36 -3.84 7.60
C LEU A 289 0.50 -4.91 6.50
N THR A 290 -0.01 -6.12 6.74
CA THR A 290 -0.14 -7.16 5.70
C THR A 290 -1.16 -6.81 4.61
N LEU A 291 -2.10 -5.90 4.84
CA LEU A 291 -3.03 -5.41 3.80
C LEU A 291 -2.28 -4.71 2.68
N VAL A 292 -1.29 -3.87 3.04
CA VAL A 292 -0.42 -3.16 2.09
C VAL A 292 0.29 -4.15 1.17
N ALA A 293 0.86 -5.22 1.75
CA ALA A 293 1.52 -6.29 1.03
C ALA A 293 0.60 -6.98 0.01
N ARG A 294 -0.64 -7.26 0.42
CA ARG A 294 -1.64 -7.98 -0.36
C ARG A 294 -2.16 -7.14 -1.53
N LEU A 295 -2.37 -5.85 -1.30
CA LEU A 295 -2.80 -4.91 -2.35
C LEU A 295 -1.68 -4.66 -3.36
N LEU A 296 -0.49 -4.28 -2.88
CA LEU A 296 0.61 -3.88 -3.75
C LEU A 296 1.42 -5.07 -4.29
N GLY A 297 1.28 -6.26 -3.71
CA GLY A 297 1.90 -7.51 -4.19
C GLY A 297 1.19 -8.14 -5.39
N ALA A 298 -0.01 -7.67 -5.76
CA ALA A 298 -0.72 -8.11 -6.96
C ALA A 298 -0.15 -7.43 -8.21
N ARG A 299 0.78 -8.12 -8.91
CA ARG A 299 1.52 -7.55 -10.06
C ARG A 299 1.00 -7.93 -11.44
N ARG A 300 -0.01 -8.80 -11.53
CA ARG A 300 -0.60 -9.27 -12.79
C ARG A 300 -2.10 -9.04 -12.76
N LEU A 301 -2.47 -7.78 -12.98
CA LEU A 301 -3.87 -7.42 -13.20
C LEU A 301 -4.18 -7.52 -14.71
N PRO A 302 -5.46 -7.73 -15.07
CA PRO A 302 -5.87 -7.80 -16.47
C PRO A 302 -5.37 -6.59 -17.27
N GLY A 303 -4.92 -6.83 -18.51
CA GLY A 303 -4.47 -5.77 -19.42
C GLY A 303 -3.15 -5.07 -19.05
N GLY A 304 -2.38 -5.59 -18.09
CA GLY A 304 -1.13 -4.93 -17.67
C GLY A 304 -1.34 -3.71 -16.75
N ALA A 305 -2.55 -3.53 -16.21
CA ALA A 305 -2.87 -2.43 -15.31
C ALA A 305 -1.86 -2.32 -14.16
N PHE A 306 -1.41 -1.09 -13.90
CA PHE A 306 -0.42 -0.70 -12.90
C PHE A 306 1.01 -1.21 -13.14
N ALA A 307 1.36 -1.61 -14.37
CA ALA A 307 2.74 -1.96 -14.73
C ALA A 307 3.73 -0.81 -14.47
N TYR A 308 3.29 0.44 -14.69
CA TYR A 308 4.08 1.64 -14.43
C TYR A 308 4.60 1.74 -12.99
N ALA A 309 3.93 1.09 -12.02
CA ALA A 309 4.35 1.13 -10.63
C ALA A 309 5.68 0.39 -10.39
N ASP A 310 6.10 -0.48 -11.31
CA ASP A 310 7.37 -1.19 -11.29
C ASP A 310 8.44 -0.55 -12.21
N PHE A 311 8.20 0.66 -12.75
CA PHE A 311 9.15 1.37 -13.61
C PHE A 311 10.49 1.58 -12.90
N ASP A 312 11.60 1.20 -13.56
CA ASP A 312 12.95 1.33 -13.04
C ASP A 312 13.68 2.49 -13.70
N ALA A 313 13.86 3.58 -12.95
CA ALA A 313 14.56 4.77 -13.43
C ALA A 313 16.09 4.64 -13.39
N ARG A 314 16.66 3.63 -12.72
CA ARG A 314 18.14 3.51 -12.53
C ARG A 314 18.95 3.59 -13.82
N PRO A 315 18.55 2.95 -14.94
CA PRO A 315 19.34 3.02 -16.16
C PRO A 315 19.48 4.44 -16.72
N TYR A 316 18.56 5.35 -16.38
CA TYR A 316 18.65 6.77 -16.72
C TYR A 316 19.44 7.53 -15.66
N GLU A 317 19.24 7.23 -14.37
CA GLU A 317 20.02 7.82 -13.26
C GLU A 317 21.53 7.64 -13.46
N GLU A 318 21.96 6.46 -13.88
CA GLU A 318 23.38 6.10 -14.11
C GLU A 318 24.01 6.81 -15.32
N ARG A 319 23.20 7.45 -16.18
CA ARG A 319 23.67 8.21 -17.35
C ARG A 319 23.68 9.72 -17.13
N MET A 320 23.11 10.19 -16.02
CA MET A 320 23.04 11.62 -15.73
C MET A 320 24.45 12.19 -15.50
N THR A 321 24.74 13.30 -16.17
CA THR A 321 25.97 14.11 -15.98
C THR A 321 25.66 15.49 -15.41
N ALA A 322 24.37 15.80 -15.18
CA ALA A 322 23.93 17.04 -14.60
C ALA A 322 24.10 17.00 -13.07
N PRO A 323 24.55 18.09 -12.42
CA PRO A 323 24.55 18.18 -10.97
C PRO A 323 23.12 18.09 -10.42
N VAL A 324 22.97 17.44 -9.26
CA VAL A 324 21.67 17.14 -8.66
C VAL A 324 21.50 17.82 -7.30
N LEU A 325 20.39 18.54 -7.12
CA LEU A 325 19.93 19.01 -5.81
C LEU A 325 18.72 18.20 -5.37
N MET A 326 18.82 17.56 -4.21
CA MET A 326 17.68 16.90 -3.57
C MET A 326 17.19 17.72 -2.39
N ILE A 327 15.89 18.02 -2.37
CA ILE A 327 15.25 18.76 -1.27
C ILE A 327 14.09 17.96 -0.68
N TYR A 328 14.09 17.81 0.64
CA TYR A 328 13.08 17.04 1.37
C TYR A 328 12.59 17.75 2.62
N GLY A 329 11.31 17.53 2.94
CA GLY A 329 10.78 17.83 4.26
C GLY A 329 10.94 16.63 5.21
N THR A 330 11.49 16.86 6.41
CA THR A 330 11.62 15.80 7.43
C THR A 330 10.28 15.36 8.04
N GLY A 331 9.22 16.14 7.82
CA GLY A 331 7.84 15.77 8.18
C GLY A 331 7.16 14.89 7.12
N ASP A 332 7.76 14.71 5.94
CA ASP A 332 7.21 13.87 4.88
C ASP A 332 7.44 12.38 5.17
N SER A 333 6.38 11.69 5.59
CA SER A 333 6.42 10.26 5.88
C SER A 333 6.23 9.36 4.67
N SER A 334 6.03 9.94 3.47
CA SER A 334 5.81 9.18 2.24
C SER A 334 7.07 8.97 1.41
N MET A 335 8.13 9.75 1.68
CA MET A 335 9.39 9.68 0.94
C MET A 335 10.46 8.91 1.70
N PRO A 336 11.26 8.09 1.00
CA PRO A 336 12.36 7.37 1.62
C PRO A 336 13.57 8.30 1.77
N LEU A 337 13.54 9.14 2.82
CA LEU A 337 14.44 10.27 3.04
C LEU A 337 15.93 9.93 3.09
N VAL A 338 16.29 8.69 3.44
CA VAL A 338 17.69 8.22 3.49
C VAL A 338 18.04 7.44 2.23
N GLN A 339 17.14 6.57 1.77
CA GLN A 339 17.38 5.70 0.62
C GLN A 339 17.46 6.46 -0.71
N GLY A 340 16.60 7.46 -0.93
CA GLY A 340 16.57 8.22 -2.18
C GLY A 340 17.92 8.90 -2.47
N PRO A 341 18.45 9.73 -1.56
CA PRO A 341 19.78 10.32 -1.70
C PRO A 341 20.92 9.32 -1.79
N ALA A 342 20.87 8.21 -1.04
CA ALA A 342 21.88 7.16 -1.14
C ALA A 342 21.90 6.51 -2.54
N ARG A 343 20.72 6.31 -3.14
CA ARG A 343 20.59 5.77 -4.50
C ARG A 343 21.10 6.75 -5.55
N ILE A 344 20.66 8.01 -5.55
CA ILE A 344 21.17 9.00 -6.52
C ILE A 344 22.69 9.10 -6.44
N ARG A 345 23.27 9.14 -5.24
CA ARG A 345 24.73 9.19 -5.08
C ARG A 345 25.43 7.98 -5.71
N ALA A 346 24.87 6.79 -5.53
CA ALA A 346 25.41 5.58 -6.12
C ALA A 346 25.29 5.60 -7.66
N SER A 347 24.14 6.05 -8.19
CA SER A 347 23.90 6.14 -9.64
C SER A 347 24.84 7.16 -10.30
N LEU A 348 25.00 8.36 -9.71
CA LEU A 348 25.95 9.37 -10.19
C LEU A 348 27.39 8.83 -10.15
N GLY A 349 27.78 8.18 -9.05
CA GLY A 349 29.12 7.60 -8.90
C GLY A 349 29.42 6.51 -9.94
N ALA A 350 28.42 5.74 -10.37
CA ALA A 350 28.56 4.78 -11.46
C ALA A 350 28.77 5.46 -12.83
N GLY A 351 28.19 6.65 -13.03
CA GLY A 351 28.39 7.50 -14.20
C GLY A 351 29.66 8.37 -14.14
N GLY A 352 30.40 8.35 -13.02
CA GLY A 352 31.61 9.15 -12.83
C GLY A 352 31.38 10.59 -12.37
N ASP A 353 30.19 10.91 -11.86
CA ASP A 353 29.85 12.21 -11.25
C ASP A 353 29.61 12.03 -9.74
N ASP A 354 29.86 13.07 -8.95
CA ASP A 354 29.66 13.09 -7.50
C ASP A 354 28.94 14.34 -7.00
N ARG A 355 28.47 15.21 -7.91
CA ARG A 355 27.85 16.50 -7.59
C ARG A 355 26.40 16.35 -7.14
N LEU A 356 26.24 15.88 -5.91
CA LEU A 356 24.97 15.75 -5.21
C LEU A 356 24.91 16.70 -4.00
N THR A 357 23.97 17.64 -4.03
CA THR A 357 23.59 18.46 -2.88
C THR A 357 22.27 17.94 -2.28
N VAL A 358 22.17 17.82 -0.96
CA VAL A 358 20.96 17.37 -0.25
C VAL A 358 20.58 18.35 0.85
N ARG A 359 19.30 18.74 0.93
CA ARG A 359 18.76 19.59 1.99
C ARG A 359 17.52 19.01 2.63
N TYR A 360 17.51 18.99 3.96
CA TYR A 360 16.40 18.52 4.78
C TYR A 360 15.78 19.66 5.60
N TYR A 361 14.56 20.05 5.27
CA TYR A 361 13.83 21.12 5.94
C TYR A 361 13.07 20.58 7.14
N ARG A 362 13.29 21.19 8.31
CA ARG A 362 12.74 20.73 9.59
C ARG A 362 11.21 20.83 9.59
N GLY A 363 10.53 19.71 9.82
CA GLY A 363 9.07 19.66 9.96
C GLY A 363 8.28 19.97 8.68
N ALA A 364 8.96 20.22 7.56
CA ALA A 364 8.30 20.45 6.29
C ALA A 364 7.65 19.14 5.79
N ASN A 365 6.48 19.27 5.18
CA ASN A 365 5.69 18.18 4.61
C ASN A 365 6.10 17.87 3.15
N HIS A 366 5.30 17.05 2.47
CA HIS A 366 5.57 16.63 1.09
C HIS A 366 5.71 17.81 0.11
N GLY A 367 4.93 18.87 0.29
CA GLY A 367 5.00 20.09 -0.53
C GLY A 367 6.06 21.10 -0.06
N LEU A 368 6.98 20.69 0.83
CA LEU A 368 8.01 21.53 1.44
C LEU A 368 7.45 22.71 2.26
N LYS A 369 6.27 22.52 2.87
CA LYS A 369 5.57 23.51 3.70
C LYS A 369 5.44 23.03 5.14
N LEU A 370 5.24 23.94 6.09
CA LEU A 370 4.99 23.57 7.48
C LEU A 370 3.52 23.18 7.70
N GLY A 371 3.29 22.18 8.55
CA GLY A 371 1.94 21.68 8.85
C GLY A 371 1.46 20.58 7.92
N ASN A 372 0.16 20.30 7.91
CA ASN A 372 -0.42 19.14 7.24
C ASN A 372 -1.09 19.46 5.89
N SER A 373 -1.15 20.73 5.48
CA SER A 373 -1.72 21.13 4.18
C SER A 373 -0.64 21.61 3.21
N THR A 374 -1.01 21.68 1.94
CA THR A 374 -0.20 22.30 0.88
C THR A 374 -0.44 23.81 0.78
N ASP A 375 -1.18 24.39 1.73
CA ASP A 375 -1.47 25.82 1.79
C ASP A 375 -0.41 26.55 2.62
N GLY A 376 -0.34 27.87 2.45
CA GLY A 376 0.61 28.71 3.18
C GLY A 376 2.02 28.68 2.57
N PRO A 377 2.98 29.38 3.20
CA PRO A 377 4.30 29.58 2.61
C PRO A 377 5.17 28.32 2.66
N LEU A 378 6.13 28.24 1.74
CA LEU A 378 7.26 27.31 1.83
C LEU A 378 7.96 27.39 3.19
N ALA A 379 8.47 26.24 3.65
CA ALA A 379 9.21 26.17 4.89
C ALA A 379 10.46 27.08 4.85
N PRO A 380 10.88 27.62 6.01
CA PRO A 380 12.05 28.50 6.07
C PRO A 380 13.29 27.88 5.40
N GLY A 381 13.95 28.65 4.54
CA GLY A 381 15.13 28.24 3.80
C GLY A 381 14.86 27.72 2.38
N VAL A 382 13.72 27.08 2.11
CA VAL A 382 13.47 26.39 0.82
C VAL A 382 13.65 27.31 -0.38
N ALA A 383 12.96 28.45 -0.41
CA ALA A 383 13.05 29.40 -1.51
C ALA A 383 14.46 29.99 -1.68
N ARG A 384 15.11 30.34 -0.57
CA ARG A 384 16.48 30.89 -0.52
C ARG A 384 17.48 29.88 -1.10
N ASP A 385 17.44 28.65 -0.62
CA ASP A 385 18.40 27.60 -0.95
C ASP A 385 18.21 27.12 -2.40
N LEU A 386 16.96 26.97 -2.84
CA LEU A 386 16.65 26.68 -4.24
C LEU A 386 17.21 27.75 -5.19
N ALA A 387 16.93 29.02 -4.92
CA ALA A 387 17.41 30.12 -5.75
C ALA A 387 18.94 30.21 -5.75
N ARG A 388 19.57 30.16 -4.56
CA ARG A 388 21.02 30.24 -4.39
C ARG A 388 21.74 29.11 -5.14
N TRP A 389 21.23 27.89 -5.06
CA TRP A 389 21.84 26.74 -5.72
C TRP A 389 21.75 26.87 -7.25
N VAL A 390 20.57 27.13 -7.81
CA VAL A 390 20.38 27.24 -9.26
C VAL A 390 21.17 28.41 -9.86
N LEU A 391 21.09 29.60 -9.28
CA LEU A 391 21.72 30.80 -9.84
C LEU A 391 23.25 30.79 -9.70
N GLY A 392 23.77 30.06 -8.71
CA GLY A 392 25.21 29.96 -8.45
C GLY A 392 25.92 28.86 -9.25
N LEU A 393 25.23 28.12 -10.11
CA LEU A 393 25.86 27.11 -10.95
C LEU A 393 26.86 27.74 -11.94
N PRO A 394 27.99 27.06 -12.23
CA PRO A 394 28.32 25.70 -11.79
C PRO A 394 28.96 25.58 -10.40
N GLU A 395 29.35 26.69 -9.76
CA GLU A 395 30.13 26.68 -8.51
C GLU A 395 29.40 26.02 -7.33
N THR A 396 28.09 26.23 -7.23
CA THR A 396 27.25 25.67 -6.16
C THR A 396 27.05 24.16 -6.24
N ALA A 397 27.31 23.52 -7.39
CA ALA A 397 27.08 22.09 -7.59
C ALA A 397 27.90 21.22 -6.65
N GLY A 398 29.14 21.64 -6.35
CA GLY A 398 30.08 20.92 -5.48
C GLY A 398 30.35 21.62 -4.15
N ALA A 399 29.63 22.70 -3.83
CA ALA A 399 29.90 23.50 -2.65
C ALA A 399 29.48 22.78 -1.35
N ALA A 400 30.38 22.76 -0.36
CA ALA A 400 30.06 22.29 0.98
C ALA A 400 29.08 23.26 1.69
N PRO A 401 28.21 22.78 2.60
CA PRO A 401 28.00 21.37 2.94
C PRO A 401 27.21 20.63 1.85
N HIS A 402 27.58 19.38 1.57
CA HIS A 402 26.89 18.56 0.56
C HIS A 402 25.57 18.05 1.11
N VAL A 403 25.52 17.66 2.39
CA VAL A 403 24.28 17.29 3.07
C VAL A 403 24.05 18.15 4.30
N ALA A 404 22.91 18.86 4.33
CA ALA A 404 22.61 19.79 5.42
C ALA A 404 21.12 19.84 5.79
N GLY A 405 20.84 20.36 6.98
CA GLY A 405 19.49 20.55 7.51
C GLY A 405 19.17 19.63 8.69
N ALA A 406 17.88 19.36 8.91
CA ALA A 406 17.43 18.49 9.99
C ALA A 406 17.73 17.02 9.70
N THR A 407 18.06 16.24 10.73
CA THR A 407 18.32 14.80 10.60
C THR A 407 17.08 14.06 10.09
N PRO A 408 17.14 13.43 8.89
CA PRO A 408 16.05 12.60 8.39
C PRO A 408 15.90 11.33 9.22
N VAL A 409 14.66 10.82 9.32
CA VAL A 409 14.39 9.52 9.92
C VAL A 409 13.65 8.65 8.91
N GLN A 410 14.16 7.44 8.70
CA GLN A 410 13.53 6.41 7.89
C GLN A 410 13.54 5.12 8.70
N ASP A 411 12.37 4.58 9.04
CA ASP A 411 12.31 3.40 9.92
C ASP A 411 12.67 2.09 9.19
N PHE A 412 12.37 2.02 7.90
CA PHE A 412 12.55 0.81 7.09
C PHE A 412 12.83 1.16 5.63
N TRP A 413 13.49 0.25 4.92
CA TRP A 413 13.77 0.42 3.50
C TRP A 413 12.49 0.36 2.66
N ALA A 414 12.35 1.28 1.70
CA ALA A 414 11.35 1.18 0.65
C ALA A 414 11.74 0.02 -0.28
N ARG A 415 10.87 -0.98 -0.34
CA ARG A 415 11.05 -2.20 -1.15
C ARG A 415 9.72 -2.63 -1.70
N SER A 416 9.73 -3.33 -2.82
CA SER A 416 8.52 -3.97 -3.31
C SER A 416 8.07 -5.08 -2.37
N PRO A 417 6.76 -5.17 -2.04
CA PRO A 417 6.24 -6.33 -1.32
C PRO A 417 6.47 -7.62 -2.10
N GLY A 418 6.49 -8.75 -1.36
CA GLY A 418 6.51 -10.07 -1.95
C GLY A 418 5.36 -10.24 -2.93
N ARG A 419 5.57 -11.04 -4.00
CA ARG A 419 4.51 -11.32 -4.97
C ARG A 419 3.38 -12.09 -4.30
N ALA A 420 2.14 -11.63 -4.52
CA ALA A 420 0.97 -12.42 -4.16
C ALA A 420 0.98 -13.74 -4.95
N ARG A 421 0.49 -14.81 -4.31
CA ARG A 421 0.37 -16.10 -4.99
C ARG A 421 -0.67 -16.00 -6.11
N TRP A 422 -0.52 -16.78 -7.17
CA TRP A 422 -1.36 -16.69 -8.38
C TRP A 422 -2.87 -16.79 -8.06
N TYR A 423 -3.25 -17.64 -7.09
CA TYR A 423 -4.64 -17.84 -6.67
C TYR A 423 -5.17 -16.74 -5.73
N ALA A 424 -4.29 -15.88 -5.25
CA ALA A 424 -4.58 -14.76 -4.34
C ALA A 424 -4.27 -13.41 -5.01
N SER A 425 -4.20 -13.40 -6.34
CA SER A 425 -3.91 -12.24 -7.18
C SER A 425 -4.76 -12.29 -8.45
N GLY A 426 -4.97 -11.15 -9.12
CA GLY A 426 -5.65 -11.10 -10.42
C GLY A 426 -7.09 -11.61 -10.39
N ASP A 427 -7.50 -12.31 -11.45
CA ASP A 427 -8.88 -12.70 -11.72
C ASP A 427 -9.48 -13.62 -10.66
N LEU A 428 -8.69 -14.49 -10.03
CA LEU A 428 -9.21 -15.42 -9.02
C LEU A 428 -9.57 -14.70 -7.71
N MET A 429 -8.80 -13.67 -7.35
CA MET A 429 -9.13 -12.80 -6.21
C MET A 429 -10.42 -12.02 -6.49
N LEU A 430 -10.55 -11.45 -7.68
CA LEU A 430 -11.77 -10.76 -8.14
C LEU A 430 -12.97 -11.71 -8.15
N THR A 431 -12.79 -12.93 -8.66
CA THR A 431 -13.81 -13.99 -8.67
C THR A 431 -14.24 -14.37 -7.25
N GLY A 432 -13.32 -14.42 -6.28
CA GLY A 432 -13.69 -14.66 -4.88
C GLY A 432 -14.50 -13.49 -4.27
N LEU A 433 -14.06 -12.25 -4.49
CA LEU A 433 -14.70 -11.05 -3.96
C LEU A 433 -16.08 -10.79 -4.57
N VAL A 434 -16.29 -11.11 -5.85
CA VAL A 434 -17.58 -10.95 -6.55
C VAL A 434 -18.46 -12.20 -6.45
N GLY A 435 -17.86 -13.39 -6.55
CA GLY A 435 -18.56 -14.67 -6.54
C GLY A 435 -19.21 -14.98 -5.19
N GLY A 436 -18.56 -14.64 -4.08
CA GLY A 436 -19.12 -14.81 -2.74
C GLY A 436 -20.46 -14.06 -2.55
N PRO A 437 -20.51 -12.74 -2.78
CA PRO A 437 -21.74 -11.96 -2.73
C PRO A 437 -22.77 -12.39 -3.78
N ALA A 438 -22.33 -12.73 -5.01
CA ALA A 438 -23.22 -13.23 -6.05
C ALA A 438 -23.93 -14.52 -5.65
N LEU A 439 -23.24 -15.46 -4.99
CA LEU A 439 -23.83 -16.69 -4.46
C LEU A 439 -24.85 -16.40 -3.34
N LEU A 440 -24.56 -15.45 -2.44
CA LEU A 440 -25.53 -15.05 -1.41
C LEU A 440 -26.76 -14.35 -2.02
N ALA A 441 -26.57 -13.50 -3.02
CA ALA A 441 -27.65 -12.85 -3.76
C ALA A 441 -28.50 -13.89 -4.51
N ALA A 442 -27.88 -14.84 -5.19
CA ALA A 442 -28.55 -15.95 -5.86
C ALA A 442 -29.36 -16.82 -4.87
N ALA A 443 -28.83 -17.04 -3.66
CA ALA A 443 -29.57 -17.74 -2.61
C ALA A 443 -30.81 -16.95 -2.16
N GLY A 444 -30.69 -15.63 -1.98
CA GLY A 444 -31.81 -14.75 -1.62
C GLY A 444 -32.88 -14.70 -2.70
N LEU A 445 -32.48 -14.53 -3.96
CA LEU A 445 -33.38 -14.55 -5.13
C LEU A 445 -34.05 -15.91 -5.29
N GLY A 446 -33.28 -17.00 -5.22
CA GLY A 446 -33.81 -18.36 -5.32
C GLY A 446 -34.80 -18.69 -4.20
N TRP A 447 -34.52 -18.21 -2.98
CA TRP A 447 -35.47 -18.32 -1.87
C TRP A 447 -36.76 -17.52 -2.16
N GLY A 448 -36.65 -16.27 -2.59
CA GLY A 448 -37.79 -15.40 -2.92
C GLY A 448 -38.68 -15.97 -4.02
N ILE A 449 -38.08 -16.37 -5.15
CA ILE A 449 -38.77 -17.06 -6.25
C ILE A 449 -39.42 -18.35 -5.75
N GLY A 450 -38.71 -19.11 -4.91
CA GLY A 450 -39.21 -20.32 -4.28
C GLY A 450 -40.46 -20.11 -3.41
N GLN A 451 -40.73 -18.89 -2.94
CA GLN A 451 -41.95 -18.56 -2.19
C GLN A 451 -43.14 -18.19 -3.08
N LEU A 452 -42.95 -17.85 -4.36
CA LEU A 452 -44.04 -17.46 -5.29
C LEU A 452 -45.20 -18.46 -5.38
N PRO A 453 -45.00 -19.80 -5.29
CA PRO A 453 -46.12 -20.75 -5.26
C PRO A 453 -47.15 -20.48 -4.15
N ARG A 454 -46.75 -19.82 -3.04
CA ARG A 454 -47.67 -19.42 -1.96
C ARG A 454 -48.74 -18.44 -2.41
N LEU A 455 -48.43 -17.59 -3.40
CA LEU A 455 -49.40 -16.65 -3.99
C LEU A 455 -50.54 -17.36 -4.71
N ARG A 456 -50.33 -18.64 -5.09
CA ARG A 456 -51.33 -19.50 -5.75
C ARG A 456 -51.85 -20.59 -4.82
N GLY A 457 -51.74 -20.41 -3.50
CA GLY A 457 -52.19 -21.39 -2.49
C GLY A 457 -51.37 -22.68 -2.42
N ARG A 458 -50.21 -22.75 -3.10
CA ARG A 458 -49.33 -23.93 -3.08
C ARG A 458 -48.25 -23.79 -2.00
N ARG A 459 -47.68 -24.92 -1.57
CA ARG A 459 -46.53 -24.91 -0.65
C ARG A 459 -45.31 -24.30 -1.35
N GLY A 460 -44.75 -23.25 -0.76
CA GLY A 460 -43.48 -22.67 -1.18
C GLY A 460 -42.28 -23.55 -0.82
N LEU A 461 -41.11 -23.17 -1.33
CA LEU A 461 -39.82 -23.77 -1.01
C LEU A 461 -39.59 -23.74 0.51
N HIS A 462 -39.16 -24.87 1.06
CA HIS A 462 -39.00 -25.05 2.50
C HIS A 462 -37.60 -25.53 2.85
N LEU A 463 -36.98 -24.87 3.82
CA LEU A 463 -35.78 -25.34 4.52
C LEU A 463 -36.21 -25.75 5.94
N PRO A 464 -35.85 -26.96 6.42
CA PRO A 464 -36.24 -27.43 7.74
C PRO A 464 -35.81 -26.47 8.85
N ASP A 465 -36.62 -26.33 9.90
CA ASP A 465 -36.21 -25.56 11.06
C ASP A 465 -35.22 -26.33 11.95
N PRO A 466 -34.12 -25.72 12.40
CA PRO A 466 -33.80 -24.29 12.29
C PRO A 466 -32.86 -23.93 11.11
N VAL A 467 -32.60 -24.85 10.16
CA VAL A 467 -31.63 -24.68 9.05
C VAL A 467 -31.92 -23.44 8.22
N GLY A 468 -33.19 -23.17 7.88
CA GLY A 468 -33.57 -21.95 7.15
C GLY A 468 -33.15 -20.67 7.88
N ARG A 469 -33.51 -20.54 9.16
CA ARG A 469 -33.16 -19.38 10.00
C ARG A 469 -31.65 -19.22 10.17
N TRP A 470 -30.92 -20.30 10.42
CA TRP A 470 -29.46 -20.24 10.54
C TRP A 470 -28.77 -19.91 9.21
N SER A 471 -29.35 -20.30 8.07
CA SER A 471 -28.83 -19.95 6.74
C SER A 471 -28.98 -18.45 6.46
N ALA A 472 -30.15 -17.87 6.76
CA ALA A 472 -30.35 -16.43 6.65
C ALA A 472 -29.45 -15.65 7.61
N ALA A 473 -29.34 -16.10 8.86
CA ALA A 473 -28.44 -15.50 9.85
C ALA A 473 -26.97 -15.57 9.40
N LEU A 474 -26.54 -16.67 8.77
CA LEU A 474 -25.19 -16.82 8.23
C LEU A 474 -24.93 -15.77 7.15
N GLY A 475 -25.78 -15.71 6.13
CA GLY A 475 -25.66 -14.75 5.03
C GLY A 475 -25.57 -13.31 5.54
N LEU A 476 -26.48 -12.90 6.43
CA LEU A 476 -26.49 -11.57 7.03
C LEU A 476 -25.24 -11.29 7.86
N SER A 477 -24.80 -12.24 8.69
CA SER A 477 -23.61 -12.05 9.55
C SER A 477 -22.31 -11.92 8.74
N VAL A 478 -22.18 -12.65 7.62
CA VAL A 478 -21.01 -12.55 6.75
C VAL A 478 -21.01 -11.22 5.98
N ILE A 479 -22.17 -10.78 5.47
CA ILE A 479 -22.30 -9.45 4.84
C ILE A 479 -21.98 -8.35 5.85
N ALA A 480 -22.53 -8.43 7.06
CA ALA A 480 -22.24 -7.47 8.14
C ALA A 480 -20.76 -7.45 8.51
N SER A 481 -20.08 -8.60 8.51
CA SER A 481 -18.63 -8.68 8.75
C SER A 481 -17.84 -7.89 7.69
N TRP A 482 -18.20 -8.05 6.41
CA TRP A 482 -17.57 -7.32 5.31
C TRP A 482 -17.85 -5.83 5.33
N VAL A 483 -19.10 -5.43 5.57
CA VAL A 483 -19.47 -4.01 5.69
C VAL A 483 -18.69 -3.35 6.82
N LEU A 484 -18.62 -3.98 8.00
CA LEU A 484 -17.83 -3.46 9.13
C LEU A 484 -16.33 -3.41 8.81
N TYR A 485 -15.80 -4.44 8.15
CA TYR A 485 -14.38 -4.48 7.77
C TYR A 485 -14.03 -3.38 6.76
N LEU A 486 -14.84 -3.18 5.73
CA LEU A 486 -14.63 -2.13 4.73
C LEU A 486 -14.81 -0.74 5.33
N ALA A 487 -15.83 -0.53 6.18
CA ALA A 487 -16.02 0.73 6.90
C ALA A 487 -14.82 1.04 7.81
N TYR A 488 -14.27 0.02 8.49
CA TYR A 488 -13.07 0.15 9.29
C TYR A 488 -11.85 0.55 8.45
N VAL A 489 -11.59 -0.13 7.33
CA VAL A 489 -10.48 0.21 6.42
C VAL A 489 -10.60 1.65 5.90
N LEU A 490 -11.81 2.09 5.52
CA LEU A 490 -12.05 3.47 5.09
C LEU A 490 -11.79 4.50 6.20
N MET A 491 -12.18 4.19 7.44
CA MET A 491 -11.90 5.07 8.59
C MET A 491 -10.41 5.14 8.91
N VAL A 492 -9.69 4.02 8.85
CA VAL A 492 -8.23 3.99 9.01
C VAL A 492 -7.54 4.76 7.89
N ALA A 493 -7.99 4.62 6.63
CA ALA A 493 -7.47 5.38 5.51
C ALA A 493 -7.66 6.89 5.71
N ARG A 494 -8.82 7.32 6.24
CA ARG A 494 -9.07 8.72 6.59
C ARG A 494 -8.16 9.24 7.71
N LEU A 495 -7.91 8.43 8.74
CA LEU A 495 -6.94 8.78 9.81
C LEU A 495 -5.52 8.93 9.23
N ALA A 496 -5.12 7.99 8.37
CA ALA A 496 -3.82 8.00 7.71
C ALA A 496 -3.61 9.24 6.84
N THR A 497 -4.59 9.60 6.00
CA THR A 497 -4.48 10.77 5.11
C THR A 497 -4.62 12.11 5.84
N SER A 498 -5.22 12.12 7.03
CA SER A 498 -5.32 13.33 7.88
C SER A 498 -4.20 13.46 8.91
N TYR A 499 -3.21 12.57 8.89
CA TYR A 499 -2.11 12.54 9.87
C TYR A 499 -2.60 12.51 11.33
N SER A 500 -3.74 11.86 11.58
CA SER A 500 -4.35 11.77 12.90
C SER A 500 -4.38 10.32 13.40
N SER A 501 -4.44 10.15 14.72
CA SER A 501 -4.56 8.83 15.36
C SER A 501 -5.76 8.79 16.28
N ASN A 502 -6.44 7.65 16.31
CA ASN A 502 -7.56 7.40 17.22
C ASN A 502 -7.58 5.92 17.57
N TRP A 503 -7.28 5.60 18.83
CA TRP A 503 -7.18 4.23 19.31
C TRP A 503 -8.52 3.49 19.27
N LEU A 504 -9.64 4.20 19.49
CA LEU A 504 -10.98 3.61 19.47
C LEU A 504 -11.36 3.19 18.05
N ILE A 505 -11.04 4.02 17.05
CA ILE A 505 -11.22 3.65 15.64
C ILE A 505 -10.25 2.53 15.27
N SER A 506 -8.96 2.69 15.57
CA SER A 506 -7.89 1.79 15.10
C SER A 506 -7.97 0.39 15.71
N TYR A 507 -8.07 0.26 17.03
CA TYR A 507 -8.16 -1.03 17.72
C TYR A 507 -9.60 -1.44 18.01
N GLY A 508 -10.47 -0.49 18.39
CA GLY A 508 -11.88 -0.80 18.68
C GLY A 508 -12.66 -1.18 17.41
N GLY A 509 -12.46 -0.46 16.31
CA GLY A 509 -13.04 -0.80 15.01
C GLY A 509 -12.55 -2.16 14.48
N TRP A 510 -11.25 -2.46 14.66
CA TRP A 510 -10.68 -3.77 14.34
C TRP A 510 -11.35 -4.88 15.16
N LEU A 511 -11.42 -4.71 16.48
CA LEU A 511 -12.05 -5.68 17.39
C LEU A 511 -13.52 -5.90 17.03
N ALA A 512 -14.26 -4.84 16.68
CA ALA A 512 -15.66 -4.95 16.25
C ALA A 512 -15.81 -5.80 14.98
N ALA A 513 -14.94 -5.59 13.99
CA ALA A 513 -14.91 -6.39 12.77
C ALA A 513 -14.56 -7.87 13.07
N GLN A 514 -13.57 -8.12 13.95
CA GLN A 514 -13.21 -9.49 14.38
C GLN A 514 -14.35 -10.20 15.10
N LEU A 515 -15.05 -9.50 16.00
CA LEU A 515 -16.17 -10.05 16.75
C LEU A 515 -17.34 -10.43 15.82
N MET A 516 -17.65 -9.60 14.83
CA MET A 516 -18.70 -9.93 13.85
C MET A 516 -18.30 -11.15 13.00
N ALA A 517 -17.06 -11.22 12.54
CA ALA A 517 -16.55 -12.37 11.79
C ALA A 517 -16.60 -13.67 12.64
N LEU A 518 -16.29 -13.57 13.94
CA LEU A 518 -16.42 -14.70 14.88
C LEU A 518 -17.88 -15.14 15.04
N VAL A 519 -18.84 -14.21 15.10
CA VAL A 519 -20.27 -14.52 15.14
C VAL A 519 -20.69 -15.30 13.88
N ALA A 520 -20.21 -14.89 12.70
CA ALA A 520 -20.47 -15.60 11.45
C ALA A 520 -19.93 -17.02 11.47
N VAL A 521 -18.71 -17.24 11.98
CA VAL A 521 -18.12 -18.59 12.15
C VAL A 521 -18.94 -19.44 13.14
N VAL A 522 -19.38 -18.88 14.26
CA VAL A 522 -20.24 -19.58 15.23
C VAL A 522 -21.56 -20.02 14.58
N ILE A 523 -22.16 -19.15 13.78
CA ILE A 523 -23.39 -19.45 13.02
C ILE A 523 -23.13 -20.56 12.00
N LEU A 524 -22.04 -20.48 11.24
CA LEU A 524 -21.64 -21.50 10.26
C LEU A 524 -21.49 -22.89 10.92
N VAL A 525 -20.73 -22.97 12.01
CA VAL A 525 -20.50 -24.23 12.73
C VAL A 525 -21.80 -24.81 13.28
N LYS A 526 -22.69 -23.96 13.83
CA LYS A 526 -24.01 -24.40 14.28
C LYS A 526 -24.87 -24.90 13.13
N LEU A 527 -24.88 -24.20 12.00
CA LEU A 527 -25.63 -24.59 10.80
C LEU A 527 -25.14 -25.95 10.26
N VAL A 528 -23.84 -26.12 10.05
CA VAL A 528 -23.24 -27.37 9.58
C VAL A 528 -23.50 -28.52 10.55
N GLY A 529 -23.35 -28.29 11.85
CA GLY A 529 -23.66 -29.29 12.88
C GLY A 529 -25.14 -29.73 12.85
N ARG A 530 -26.06 -28.79 12.62
CA ARG A 530 -27.50 -29.10 12.48
C ARG A 530 -27.82 -29.87 11.21
N ILE A 531 -27.22 -29.49 10.08
CA ILE A 531 -27.35 -30.24 8.81
C ILE A 531 -26.87 -31.68 8.98
N TRP A 532 -25.73 -31.88 9.65
CA TRP A 532 -25.17 -33.21 9.88
C TRP A 532 -26.09 -34.08 10.75
N LEU A 533 -26.62 -33.53 11.84
CA LEU A 533 -27.59 -34.22 12.71
C LEU A 533 -28.87 -34.60 11.96
N MET A 534 -29.44 -33.68 11.18
CA MET A 534 -30.65 -33.93 10.40
C MET A 534 -30.43 -35.00 9.33
N ARG A 535 -29.32 -34.92 8.58
CA ARG A 535 -28.93 -35.96 7.61
C ARG A 535 -28.73 -37.32 8.29
N GLY A 536 -28.13 -37.35 9.48
CA GLY A 536 -27.93 -38.57 10.26
C GLY A 536 -29.24 -39.21 10.73
N HIS A 537 -30.20 -38.42 11.20
CA HIS A 537 -31.53 -38.91 11.58
C HIS A 537 -32.32 -39.44 10.38
N HIS A 538 -32.21 -38.78 9.24
CA HIS A 538 -32.85 -39.21 8.00
C HIS A 538 -32.27 -40.52 7.46
N ARG A 539 -30.93 -40.68 7.44
CA ARG A 539 -30.26 -41.92 7.03
C ARG A 539 -30.59 -43.13 7.91
N ARG A 540 -30.92 -42.91 9.19
CA ARG A 540 -31.27 -43.98 10.16
C ARG A 540 -32.77 -44.35 10.15
N GLY A 541 -33.50 -44.03 9.07
CA GLY A 541 -34.84 -44.55 8.83
C GLY A 541 -35.97 -43.95 9.68
N ARG A 542 -35.74 -42.83 10.38
CA ARG A 542 -36.80 -42.18 11.19
C ARG A 542 -37.77 -41.29 10.38
N HIS A 543 -37.59 -41.22 9.07
CA HIS A 543 -38.50 -40.55 8.14
C HIS A 543 -38.67 -41.44 6.90
N GLU A 544 -39.91 -41.76 6.58
CA GLU A 544 -40.31 -42.61 5.46
C GLU A 544 -39.78 -42.06 4.11
N GLY A 545 -38.88 -42.81 3.46
CA GLY A 545 -38.64 -42.86 2.01
C GLY A 545 -38.26 -41.61 1.18
N GLY A 546 -38.38 -40.38 1.67
CA GLY A 546 -38.17 -39.15 0.88
C GLY A 546 -36.72 -38.63 0.88
N ARG A 547 -36.41 -37.56 0.12
CA ARG A 547 -35.17 -36.78 0.32
C ARG A 547 -35.38 -35.78 1.47
N TRP A 548 -34.42 -35.62 2.39
CA TRP A 548 -34.50 -34.63 3.48
C TRP A 548 -34.56 -33.16 3.01
N LEU A 549 -34.18 -32.88 1.75
CA LEU A 549 -34.34 -31.59 1.06
C LEU A 549 -34.79 -31.81 -0.39
N THR A 550 -35.61 -30.90 -0.89
CA THR A 550 -35.87 -30.79 -2.33
C THR A 550 -34.63 -30.25 -3.06
N ALA A 551 -34.50 -30.51 -4.36
CA ALA A 551 -33.38 -29.99 -5.17
C ALA A 551 -33.27 -28.45 -5.09
N PRO A 552 -34.35 -27.67 -5.23
CA PRO A 552 -34.30 -26.21 -5.08
C PRO A 552 -33.85 -25.76 -3.68
N SER A 553 -34.34 -26.39 -2.60
CA SER A 553 -33.90 -26.06 -1.24
C SER A 553 -32.43 -26.41 -1.00
N ALA A 554 -31.97 -27.53 -1.56
CA ALA A 554 -30.56 -27.92 -1.50
C ALA A 554 -29.65 -26.93 -2.25
N LEU A 555 -30.10 -26.41 -3.40
CA LEU A 555 -29.36 -25.40 -4.16
C LEU A 555 -29.26 -24.08 -3.40
N VAL A 556 -30.36 -23.58 -2.82
CA VAL A 556 -30.35 -22.36 -1.98
C VAL A 556 -29.38 -22.53 -0.81
N LEU A 557 -29.44 -23.66 -0.10
CA LEU A 557 -28.54 -23.95 1.02
C LEU A 557 -27.07 -24.04 0.58
N LEU A 558 -26.80 -24.65 -0.58
CA LEU A 558 -25.46 -24.75 -1.15
C LEU A 558 -24.92 -23.35 -1.48
N CYS A 559 -25.70 -22.49 -2.11
CA CYS A 559 -25.32 -21.12 -2.43
C CYS A 559 -25.00 -20.31 -1.16
N VAL A 560 -25.80 -20.44 -0.09
CA VAL A 560 -25.50 -19.80 1.20
C VAL A 560 -24.17 -20.29 1.77
N LEU A 561 -23.97 -21.61 1.86
CA LEU A 561 -22.76 -22.18 2.44
C LEU A 561 -21.50 -21.88 1.62
N ALA A 562 -21.60 -21.97 0.29
CA ALA A 562 -20.51 -21.66 -0.62
C ALA A 562 -20.16 -20.16 -0.60
N GLY A 563 -21.17 -19.28 -0.70
CA GLY A 563 -20.97 -17.83 -0.63
C GLY A 563 -20.38 -17.39 0.71
N ALA A 564 -20.91 -17.91 1.82
CA ALA A 564 -20.36 -17.65 3.16
C ALA A 564 -18.93 -18.20 3.31
N GLY A 565 -18.65 -19.40 2.80
CA GLY A 565 -17.31 -20.00 2.83
C GLY A 565 -16.28 -19.17 2.07
N VAL A 566 -16.60 -18.76 0.84
CA VAL A 566 -15.75 -17.90 0.01
C VAL A 566 -15.46 -16.58 0.72
N LEU A 567 -16.49 -15.93 1.26
CA LEU A 567 -16.35 -14.64 1.93
C LEU A 567 -15.58 -14.72 3.26
N LEU A 568 -15.73 -15.81 4.03
CA LEU A 568 -14.95 -16.04 5.25
C LEU A 568 -13.48 -16.33 4.94
N VAL A 569 -13.21 -17.12 3.89
CA VAL A 569 -11.84 -17.36 3.40
C VAL A 569 -11.21 -16.06 2.92
N ALA A 570 -11.98 -15.20 2.25
CA ALA A 570 -11.50 -13.88 1.85
C ALA A 570 -11.22 -12.97 3.06
N LEU A 571 -12.08 -12.94 4.09
CA LEU A 571 -11.79 -12.21 5.35
C LEU A 571 -10.51 -12.73 6.05
N ALA A 572 -10.29 -14.05 6.03
CA ALA A 572 -9.03 -14.66 6.46
C ALA A 572 -7.84 -14.20 5.63
N TYR A 573 -7.97 -14.21 4.30
CA TYR A 573 -6.97 -13.66 3.40
C TYR A 573 -6.71 -12.18 3.67
N TRP A 574 -7.63 -11.40 4.21
CA TRP A 574 -7.37 -10.00 4.57
C TRP A 574 -6.90 -9.80 6.02
N GLY A 575 -6.72 -10.89 6.79
CA GLY A 575 -6.10 -10.86 8.12
C GLY A 575 -7.08 -10.64 9.28
N LEU A 576 -8.39 -10.75 9.05
CA LEU A 576 -9.38 -10.49 10.09
C LEU A 576 -9.42 -11.58 11.18
N PHE A 577 -8.97 -12.79 10.88
CA PHE A 577 -8.84 -13.86 11.89
C PHE A 577 -7.43 -13.83 12.47
N PRO A 578 -7.26 -13.57 13.78
CA PRO A 578 -5.95 -13.42 14.38
C PRO A 578 -5.17 -14.72 14.34
N MET A 579 -3.85 -14.60 14.21
CA MET A 579 -2.91 -15.66 14.56
C MET A 579 -2.79 -15.73 16.08
N LEU A 580 -2.65 -16.93 16.63
CA LEU A 580 -2.26 -17.06 18.03
C LEU A 580 -0.74 -16.88 18.11
N LEU A 581 -0.35 -15.70 18.62
CA LEU A 581 0.98 -15.27 19.09
C LEU A 581 2.19 -15.82 18.32
#